data_AF-A0ABD7UC50-F1
#
_entry.id   AF-A0ABD7UC50-F1
#
_cell.length_a   1.000
_cell.length_b   1.000
_cell.length_c   1.000
_cell.angle_alpha   90.00
_cell.angle_beta   90.00
_cell.angle_gamma   90.00
#
_symmetry.space_group_name_H-M   'P 1'
#
loop_
_entity.id
_entity.type
_entity.pdbx_description
1 polymer ?
#
loop_
_entity_poly.entity_id
_entity_poly.type
_entity_poly.pdbx_seq_one_letter_code
_entity_poly.pdbx_strand_id
1 'polypeptide(L)'
;MKLFPQFFETEYNISREHILYIHGDRRQKFGSLVLGHNVEDNEVAFEEWVHKHKNRRRYRPNLKDKKGKYFANDKLVYLAFFLKDMKKGNWKNPIRYYAVDHIEERLENYYEKNIKHSNDIIDHNLGFFESLNDLKEITLLGHSLGDVDFPYFKAIVENVRNVDDLIWNFSYYRDNDIINIRRFCRHLNIPQGKNVRHFKMSDIKR
;
A
#
# COMPACT_ATOMS: atom_id res chain seq x y z
N MET A 1 -0.05 6.48 -1.61
CA MET A 1 -1.06 7.14 -2.47
C MET A 1 -2.46 6.57 -2.19
N LYS A 2 -3.44 7.38 -1.74
CA LYS A 2 -4.86 6.96 -1.57
C LYS A 2 -5.80 7.83 -2.42
N LEU A 3 -6.29 7.23 -3.51
CA LEU A 3 -7.69 7.23 -3.96
C LEU A 3 -8.46 8.52 -4.26
N PHE A 4 -7.89 9.57 -4.85
CA PHE A 4 -8.74 10.58 -5.51
C PHE A 4 -8.14 11.14 -6.80
N PRO A 5 -8.11 10.37 -7.90
CA PRO A 5 -7.83 10.94 -9.23
C PRO A 5 -8.71 12.17 -9.55
N GLN A 6 -9.93 12.18 -9.00
CA GLN A 6 -10.87 13.28 -9.11
C GLN A 6 -10.39 14.58 -8.43
N PHE A 7 -9.56 14.48 -7.39
CA PHE A 7 -9.06 15.65 -6.64
C PHE A 7 -8.24 16.60 -7.52
N PHE A 8 -7.35 16.06 -8.36
CA PHE A 8 -6.53 16.90 -9.24
C PHE A 8 -7.35 17.52 -10.39
N GLU A 9 -8.30 16.77 -10.94
CA GLU A 9 -9.20 17.28 -11.99
C GLU A 9 -10.15 18.36 -11.45
N THR A 10 -10.78 18.13 -10.28
CA THR A 10 -11.85 19.02 -9.77
C THR A 10 -11.34 20.15 -8.90
N GLU A 11 -10.34 19.91 -8.04
CA GLU A 11 -9.87 20.91 -7.08
C GLU A 11 -8.69 21.74 -7.62
N TYR A 12 -7.89 21.19 -8.54
CA TYR A 12 -6.72 21.88 -9.12
C TYR A 12 -6.88 22.20 -10.59
N ASN A 13 -8.02 21.83 -11.20
CA ASN A 13 -8.33 22.09 -12.60
C ASN A 13 -7.24 21.58 -13.57
N ILE A 14 -6.58 20.47 -13.22
CA ILE A 14 -5.57 19.82 -14.06
C ILE A 14 -6.29 18.91 -15.04
N SER A 15 -6.06 19.16 -16.33
CA SER A 15 -6.69 18.35 -17.36
C SER A 15 -6.11 16.93 -17.40
N ARG A 16 -6.93 15.96 -17.83
CA ARG A 16 -6.61 14.52 -17.74
C ARG A 16 -5.36 14.12 -18.54
N GLU A 17 -5.09 14.78 -19.65
CA GLU A 17 -3.89 14.55 -20.45
C GLU A 17 -2.59 14.88 -19.70
N HIS A 18 -2.69 15.65 -18.62
CA HIS A 18 -1.59 15.97 -17.72
C HIS A 18 -1.57 15.10 -16.45
N ILE A 19 -2.41 14.05 -16.37
CA ILE A 19 -2.51 13.16 -15.22
C ILE A 19 -2.14 11.74 -15.63
N LEU A 20 -1.07 11.22 -15.05
CA LEU A 20 -0.72 9.81 -15.17
C LEU A 20 -1.37 8.98 -14.06
N TYR A 21 -2.24 8.04 -14.43
CA TYR A 21 -2.92 7.15 -13.48
C TYR A 21 -2.18 5.81 -13.34
N ILE A 22 -1.33 5.69 -12.32
CA ILE A 22 -0.53 4.47 -12.08
C ILE A 22 -1.24 3.40 -11.21
N HIS A 23 -2.45 3.65 -10.70
CA HIS A 23 -3.21 2.73 -9.82
C HIS A 23 -4.63 2.41 -10.32
N GLY A 24 -4.86 2.64 -11.61
CA GLY A 24 -6.18 2.50 -12.20
C GLY A 24 -7.11 3.67 -11.85
N ASP A 25 -8.22 3.73 -12.59
CA ASP A 25 -9.26 4.74 -12.41
C ASP A 25 -10.49 4.10 -11.75
N ARG A 26 -10.85 4.59 -10.57
CA ARG A 26 -12.04 4.11 -9.82
C ARG A 26 -13.36 4.27 -10.59
N ARG A 27 -13.39 5.08 -11.66
CA ARG A 27 -14.55 5.24 -12.57
C ARG A 27 -14.75 4.04 -13.49
N GLN A 28 -13.70 3.26 -13.73
CA GLN A 28 -13.80 2.04 -14.51
C GLN A 28 -14.34 0.91 -13.63
N LYS A 29 -15.62 0.55 -13.80
CA LYS A 29 -16.31 -0.51 -13.03
C LYS A 29 -15.58 -1.86 -13.06
N PHE A 30 -14.76 -2.10 -14.08
CA PHE A 30 -13.97 -3.32 -14.27
C PHE A 30 -12.46 -3.05 -14.36
N GLY A 31 -12.00 -1.83 -14.04
CA GLY A 31 -10.57 -1.52 -14.00
C GLY A 31 -9.91 -2.17 -12.78
N SER A 32 -8.70 -2.71 -12.94
CA SER A 32 -7.92 -3.25 -11.82
C SER A 32 -7.46 -2.10 -10.93
N LEU A 33 -8.08 -1.96 -9.77
CA LEU A 33 -7.66 -1.01 -8.74
C LEU A 33 -6.45 -1.61 -8.00
N VAL A 34 -5.29 -0.98 -8.11
CA VAL A 34 -4.08 -1.47 -7.44
C VAL A 34 -4.06 -0.95 -6.00
N LEU A 35 -4.30 -1.82 -5.01
CA LEU A 35 -4.36 -1.45 -3.60
C LEU A 35 -3.14 -1.93 -2.81
N GLY A 36 -2.20 -1.00 -2.60
CA GLY A 36 -0.88 -1.16 -1.96
C GLY A 36 -0.63 -2.35 -1.04
N HIS A 37 -0.02 -3.39 -1.63
CA HIS A 37 0.98 -4.25 -1.02
C HIS A 37 2.23 -4.24 -1.92
N ASN A 38 3.38 -3.77 -1.42
CA ASN A 38 4.63 -3.75 -2.18
C ASN A 38 5.42 -4.99 -1.81
N VAL A 39 5.14 -6.05 -2.55
CA VAL A 39 5.84 -7.33 -2.43
C VAL A 39 6.03 -7.79 -3.86
N GLU A 40 7.26 -8.11 -4.23
CA GLU A 40 7.62 -8.49 -5.62
C GLU A 40 7.00 -9.84 -6.01
N ASP A 41 6.57 -10.63 -5.01
CA ASP A 41 6.05 -11.98 -5.16
C ASP A 41 4.76 -12.18 -4.33
N ASN A 42 3.77 -12.78 -4.97
CA ASN A 42 2.46 -13.10 -4.43
C ASN A 42 2.53 -14.11 -3.28
N GLU A 43 3.36 -15.14 -3.43
CA GLU A 43 3.54 -16.16 -2.39
C GLU A 43 4.20 -15.52 -1.16
N VAL A 44 5.20 -14.67 -1.36
CA VAL A 44 5.92 -13.98 -0.28
C VAL A 44 5.00 -13.03 0.49
N ALA A 45 4.13 -12.28 -0.20
CA ALA A 45 3.19 -11.34 0.44
C ALA A 45 2.24 -12.03 1.42
N PHE A 46 1.69 -13.15 0.97
CA PHE A 46 0.75 -13.93 1.75
C PHE A 46 1.45 -14.66 2.90
N GLU A 47 2.62 -15.27 2.64
CA GLU A 47 3.44 -15.89 3.68
C GLU A 47 3.88 -14.89 4.76
N GLU A 48 4.26 -13.65 4.39
CA GLU A 48 4.57 -12.58 5.33
C GLU A 48 3.36 -12.24 6.21
N TRP A 49 2.16 -12.17 5.62
CA TRP A 49 0.94 -11.95 6.38
C TRP A 49 0.71 -13.09 7.38
N VAL A 50 0.79 -14.34 6.94
CA VAL A 50 0.66 -15.52 7.82
C VAL A 50 1.70 -15.44 8.93
N HIS A 51 2.97 -15.18 8.61
CA HIS A 51 4.05 -15.09 9.57
C HIS A 51 3.83 -13.99 10.62
N LYS A 52 3.43 -12.79 10.19
CA LYS A 52 3.15 -11.65 11.08
C LYS A 52 1.95 -11.90 11.99
N HIS A 53 1.01 -12.72 11.55
CA HIS A 53 -0.25 -12.95 12.25
C HIS A 53 -0.25 -14.23 13.11
N LYS A 54 0.61 -15.22 12.84
CA LYS A 54 0.63 -16.52 13.54
C LYS A 54 0.62 -16.45 15.07
N ASN A 55 1.22 -15.41 15.65
CA ASN A 55 1.35 -15.24 17.10
C ASN A 55 0.23 -14.39 17.74
N ARG A 56 -0.68 -13.81 16.95
CA ARG A 56 -1.76 -12.98 17.49
C ARG A 56 -2.73 -13.84 18.29
N ARG A 57 -3.21 -13.30 19.42
CA ARG A 57 -4.18 -13.97 20.32
C ARG A 57 -5.36 -14.58 19.57
N ARG A 58 -5.88 -13.89 18.54
CA ARG A 58 -7.05 -14.33 17.75
C ARG A 58 -6.82 -15.56 16.87
N TYR A 59 -5.56 -15.95 16.63
CA TYR A 59 -5.17 -17.08 15.78
C TYR A 59 -4.46 -18.18 16.59
N ARG A 60 -4.55 -18.13 17.93
CA ARG A 60 -4.09 -19.23 18.77
C ARG A 60 -5.06 -20.40 18.70
N PRO A 61 -4.59 -21.66 18.86
CA PRO A 61 -5.46 -22.84 18.84
C PRO A 61 -6.55 -22.84 19.90
N ASN A 62 -6.28 -22.24 21.06
CA ASN A 62 -7.25 -22.09 22.15
C ASN A 62 -7.46 -20.62 22.48
N LEU A 63 -8.72 -20.21 22.56
CA LEU A 63 -9.15 -18.88 22.94
C LEU A 63 -9.73 -18.89 24.37
N LYS A 64 -9.72 -17.74 25.01
CA LYS A 64 -10.24 -17.53 26.37
C LYS A 64 -11.46 -16.62 26.29
N ASP A 65 -12.59 -17.08 26.84
CA ASP A 65 -13.84 -16.29 26.91
C ASP A 65 -13.78 -15.20 28.00
N LYS A 66 -14.86 -14.42 28.14
CA LYS A 66 -14.95 -13.36 29.16
C LYS A 66 -14.90 -13.89 30.60
N LYS A 67 -15.29 -15.15 30.83
CA LYS A 67 -15.30 -15.83 32.13
C LYS A 67 -13.98 -16.58 32.41
N GLY A 68 -13.06 -16.55 31.46
CA GLY A 68 -11.75 -17.18 31.56
C GLY A 68 -11.69 -18.64 31.14
N LYS A 69 -12.78 -19.21 30.60
CA LYS A 69 -12.82 -20.59 30.11
C LYS A 69 -12.13 -20.68 28.75
N TYR A 70 -11.34 -21.75 28.56
CA TYR A 70 -10.69 -22.05 27.29
C TYR A 70 -11.61 -22.84 26.36
N PHE A 71 -11.54 -22.54 25.07
CA PHE A 71 -12.23 -23.27 24.01
C PHE A 71 -11.39 -23.30 22.73
N ALA A 72 -11.60 -24.31 21.90
CA ALA A 72 -10.91 -24.46 20.62
C ALA A 72 -11.29 -23.31 19.67
N ASN A 73 -10.31 -22.79 18.95
CA ASN A 73 -10.54 -21.74 17.97
C ASN A 73 -11.18 -22.33 16.72
N ASP A 74 -12.41 -21.92 16.43
CA ASP A 74 -13.19 -22.37 15.28
C ASP A 74 -13.46 -21.26 14.26
N LYS A 75 -12.72 -20.15 14.36
CA LYS A 75 -12.81 -19.06 13.38
C LYS A 75 -12.28 -19.54 12.04
N LEU A 76 -13.02 -19.27 10.97
CA LEU A 76 -12.67 -19.71 9.62
C LEU A 76 -11.25 -19.33 9.20
N VAL A 77 -10.81 -18.10 9.49
CA VAL A 77 -9.43 -17.65 9.19
C VAL A 77 -8.37 -18.44 9.97
N TYR A 78 -8.67 -18.88 11.20
CA TYR A 78 -7.78 -19.76 11.95
C TYR A 78 -7.77 -21.16 11.35
N LEU A 79 -8.94 -21.70 11.02
CA LEU A 79 -9.10 -23.02 10.42
C LEU A 79 -8.39 -23.14 9.07
N ALA A 80 -8.45 -22.09 8.26
CA ALA A 80 -7.74 -21.96 6.99
C ALA A 80 -6.21 -21.91 7.19
N PHE A 81 -5.70 -20.83 7.80
CA PHE A 81 -4.27 -20.50 7.65
C PHE A 81 -3.38 -20.86 8.85
N PHE A 82 -3.97 -21.26 9.97
CA PHE A 82 -3.24 -21.40 11.24
C PHE A 82 -3.47 -22.75 11.93
N LEU A 83 -4.41 -23.57 11.43
CA LEU A 83 -4.67 -24.90 11.93
C LEU A 83 -3.61 -25.87 11.40
N LYS A 84 -2.71 -26.31 12.28
CA LYS A 84 -1.63 -27.24 11.92
C LYS A 84 -2.09 -28.69 11.74
N ASP A 85 -3.22 -29.04 12.34
CA ASP A 85 -3.72 -30.41 12.40
C ASP A 85 -5.20 -30.42 11.98
N MET A 86 -5.43 -30.88 10.76
CA MET A 86 -6.76 -30.98 10.17
C MET A 86 -7.69 -31.88 10.99
N LYS A 87 -7.22 -32.74 11.89
CA LYS A 87 -8.11 -33.51 12.76
C LYS A 87 -8.84 -32.65 13.80
N LYS A 88 -8.40 -31.40 14.02
CA LYS A 88 -8.88 -30.52 15.09
C LYS A 88 -9.84 -29.41 14.65
N GLY A 89 -10.17 -29.30 13.36
CA GLY A 89 -10.94 -28.19 12.80
C GLY A 89 -12.46 -28.22 13.01
N ASN A 90 -12.98 -29.21 13.75
CA ASN A 90 -14.42 -29.39 13.98
C ASN A 90 -15.23 -29.46 12.65
N TRP A 91 -14.81 -30.37 11.76
CA TRP A 91 -15.35 -30.57 10.42
C TRP A 91 -16.64 -31.39 10.35
N LYS A 92 -17.26 -31.69 11.50
CA LYS A 92 -18.54 -32.42 11.55
C LYS A 92 -19.66 -31.70 10.77
N ASN A 93 -19.48 -30.40 10.51
CA ASN A 93 -20.30 -29.63 9.59
C ASN A 93 -19.55 -29.45 8.25
N PRO A 94 -19.99 -30.11 7.15
CA PRO A 94 -19.36 -30.00 5.83
C PRO A 94 -19.27 -28.55 5.32
N ILE A 95 -20.21 -27.67 5.70
CA ILE A 95 -20.20 -26.26 5.32
C ILE A 95 -18.90 -25.57 5.77
N ARG A 96 -18.31 -25.99 6.90
CA ARG A 96 -17.06 -25.41 7.39
C ARG A 96 -15.88 -25.73 6.49
N TYR A 97 -15.85 -26.92 5.89
CA TYR A 97 -14.81 -27.30 4.94
C TYR A 97 -14.86 -26.41 3.70
N TYR A 98 -16.04 -26.34 3.06
CA TYR A 98 -16.25 -25.47 1.89
C TYR A 98 -16.02 -23.99 2.21
N ALA A 99 -16.41 -23.52 3.39
CA ALA A 99 -16.18 -22.14 3.79
C ALA A 99 -14.70 -21.82 4.03
N VAL A 100 -13.90 -22.78 4.49
CA VAL A 100 -12.44 -22.63 4.63
C VAL A 100 -11.80 -22.55 3.25
N ASP A 101 -12.10 -23.52 2.38
CA ASP A 101 -11.61 -23.60 1.00
C ASP A 101 -11.89 -22.30 0.21
N HIS A 102 -13.13 -21.81 0.26
CA HIS A 102 -13.49 -20.53 -0.39
C HIS A 102 -12.81 -19.30 0.23
N ILE A 103 -12.48 -19.32 1.52
CA ILE A 103 -11.79 -18.20 2.18
C ILE A 103 -10.31 -18.21 1.84
N GLU A 104 -9.69 -19.39 1.71
CA GLU A 104 -8.32 -19.57 1.22
C GLU A 104 -8.20 -18.98 -0.18
N GLU A 105 -8.97 -19.51 -1.13
CA GLU A 105 -9.00 -19.04 -2.52
C GLU A 105 -9.23 -17.53 -2.59
N ARG A 106 -10.22 -16.99 -1.86
CA ARG A 106 -10.56 -15.57 -1.94
C ARG A 106 -9.49 -14.66 -1.33
N LEU A 107 -8.79 -15.10 -0.29
CA LEU A 107 -7.73 -14.30 0.33
C LEU A 107 -6.45 -14.34 -0.50
N GLU A 108 -6.07 -15.50 -1.03
CA GLU A 108 -4.96 -15.62 -1.97
C GLU A 108 -5.21 -14.74 -3.19
N ASN A 109 -6.36 -14.88 -3.85
CA ASN A 109 -6.78 -14.03 -4.95
C ASN A 109 -6.80 -12.53 -4.59
N TYR A 110 -7.17 -12.19 -3.35
CA TYR A 110 -7.14 -10.81 -2.89
C TYR A 110 -5.69 -10.31 -2.79
N TYR A 111 -4.77 -11.08 -2.23
CA TYR A 111 -3.38 -10.68 -2.16
C TYR A 111 -2.75 -10.58 -3.55
N GLU A 112 -2.95 -11.57 -4.42
CA GLU A 112 -2.49 -11.54 -5.82
C GLU A 112 -2.99 -10.30 -6.56
N LYS A 113 -4.30 -10.00 -6.51
CA LYS A 113 -4.89 -8.87 -7.26
C LYS A 113 -4.57 -7.51 -6.69
N ASN A 114 -4.14 -7.43 -5.42
CA ASN A 114 -3.84 -6.17 -4.76
C ASN A 114 -2.34 -5.95 -4.55
N ILE A 115 -1.49 -6.84 -5.06
CA ILE A 115 -0.06 -6.57 -5.11
C ILE A 115 0.22 -5.48 -6.14
N LYS A 116 1.04 -4.55 -5.69
CA LYS A 116 1.48 -3.41 -6.45
C LYS A 116 2.81 -3.81 -7.09
N HIS A 117 2.74 -4.37 -8.30
CA HIS A 117 3.91 -4.61 -9.14
C HIS A 117 4.48 -3.27 -9.60
N SER A 118 5.17 -2.60 -8.68
CA SER A 118 5.63 -1.23 -8.89
C SER A 118 6.62 -1.16 -10.05
N ASN A 119 7.47 -2.18 -10.20
CA ASN A 119 8.43 -2.29 -11.30
C ASN A 119 7.69 -2.42 -12.64
N ASP A 120 6.73 -3.33 -12.77
CA ASP A 120 5.93 -3.44 -14.00
C ASP A 120 5.25 -2.11 -14.35
N ILE A 121 4.68 -1.43 -13.35
CA ILE A 121 4.04 -0.13 -13.58
C ILE A 121 5.07 0.92 -14.02
N ILE A 122 6.27 0.91 -13.46
CA ILE A 122 7.37 1.80 -13.89
C ILE A 122 7.77 1.47 -15.33
N ASP A 123 7.96 0.19 -15.65
CA ASP A 123 8.35 -0.32 -16.97
C ASP A 123 7.35 0.07 -18.07
N HIS A 124 6.05 -0.08 -17.78
CA HIS A 124 4.99 0.35 -18.70
C HIS A 124 4.94 1.87 -18.91
N ASN A 125 5.55 2.65 -18.02
CA ASN A 125 5.54 4.12 -18.04
C ASN A 125 6.94 4.72 -18.18
N LEU A 126 7.93 3.97 -18.66
CA LEU A 126 9.33 4.43 -18.76
C LEU A 126 9.47 5.79 -19.46
N GLY A 127 8.78 5.98 -20.59
CA GLY A 127 8.81 7.25 -21.31
C GLY A 127 8.35 8.46 -20.49
N PHE A 128 7.42 8.26 -19.54
CA PHE A 128 7.07 9.31 -18.58
C PHE A 128 8.21 9.59 -17.61
N PHE A 129 8.81 8.56 -17.00
CA PHE A 129 9.92 8.74 -16.06
C PHE A 129 11.14 9.39 -16.74
N GLU A 130 11.50 8.96 -17.95
CA GLU A 130 12.57 9.55 -18.74
C GLU A 130 12.31 11.03 -19.09
N SER A 131 11.03 11.41 -19.28
CA SER A 131 10.65 12.81 -19.52
C SER A 131 10.86 13.74 -18.31
N LEU A 132 11.10 13.18 -17.12
CA LEU A 132 11.35 13.95 -15.89
C LEU A 132 12.80 14.44 -15.76
N ASN A 133 13.64 14.27 -16.78
CA ASN A 133 15.08 14.61 -16.71
C ASN A 133 15.39 16.05 -16.24
N ASP A 134 14.54 17.02 -16.62
CA ASP A 134 14.67 18.45 -16.32
C ASP A 134 13.71 18.89 -15.19
N LEU A 135 13.15 17.95 -14.44
CA LEU A 135 12.25 18.22 -13.32
C LEU A 135 12.96 19.03 -12.24
N LYS A 136 12.32 20.13 -11.82
CA LYS A 136 12.86 21.06 -10.81
C LYS A 136 12.15 20.97 -9.47
N GLU A 137 10.90 20.56 -9.46
CA GLU A 137 10.05 20.63 -8.27
C GLU A 137 9.01 19.50 -8.25
N ILE A 138 8.84 18.87 -7.10
CA ILE A 138 7.85 17.84 -6.81
C ILE A 138 6.98 18.30 -5.66
N THR A 139 5.66 18.17 -5.80
CA THR A 139 4.71 18.48 -4.74
C THR A 139 3.90 17.24 -4.37
N LEU A 140 3.98 16.83 -3.10
CA LEU A 140 3.33 15.63 -2.58
C LEU A 140 2.12 16.00 -1.72
N LEU A 141 0.94 15.66 -2.23
CA LEU A 141 -0.36 15.97 -1.62
C LEU A 141 -0.97 14.72 -0.96
N GLY A 142 -1.28 14.82 0.34
CA GLY A 142 -2.09 13.82 1.05
C GLY A 142 -1.46 12.43 1.06
N HIS A 143 -0.12 12.37 1.00
CA HIS A 143 0.62 11.14 0.81
C HIS A 143 1.09 10.56 2.15
N SER A 144 0.88 9.25 2.37
CA SER A 144 1.29 8.58 3.61
C SER A 144 2.80 8.30 3.68
N LEU A 145 3.51 8.42 2.55
CA LEU A 145 4.94 8.11 2.39
C LEU A 145 5.29 6.71 2.94
N GLY A 146 4.40 5.76 2.65
CA GLY A 146 4.57 4.37 3.03
C GLY A 146 5.63 3.70 2.18
N ASP A 147 6.22 2.64 2.72
CA ASP A 147 7.29 1.84 2.07
C ASP A 147 6.85 1.30 0.69
N VAL A 148 5.53 1.19 0.49
CA VAL A 148 4.93 0.69 -0.75
C VAL A 148 5.04 1.60 -1.96
N ASP A 149 5.28 2.90 -1.76
CA ASP A 149 5.34 3.89 -2.83
C ASP A 149 6.79 4.26 -3.19
N PHE A 150 7.78 3.79 -2.44
CA PHE A 150 9.20 4.13 -2.64
C PHE A 150 9.76 3.80 -4.02
N PRO A 151 9.41 2.67 -4.67
CA PRO A 151 9.93 2.37 -6.01
C PRO A 151 9.67 3.50 -7.01
N TYR A 152 8.50 4.15 -6.96
CA TYR A 152 8.17 5.27 -7.85
C TYR A 152 9.05 6.48 -7.59
N PHE A 153 9.24 6.83 -6.32
CA PHE A 153 10.08 7.98 -5.96
C PHE A 153 11.55 7.74 -6.30
N LYS A 154 12.01 6.50 -6.15
CA LYS A 154 13.34 6.08 -6.58
C LYS A 154 13.48 6.24 -8.10
N ALA A 155 12.53 5.71 -8.87
CA ALA A 155 12.53 5.86 -10.33
C ALA A 155 12.53 7.33 -10.78
N ILE A 156 11.78 8.21 -10.10
CA ILE A 156 11.85 9.66 -10.37
C ILE A 156 13.26 10.18 -10.14
N VAL A 157 13.83 9.94 -8.94
CA VAL A 157 15.16 10.44 -8.59
C VAL A 157 16.25 9.92 -9.54
N GLU A 158 16.16 8.67 -9.97
CA GLU A 158 17.12 8.06 -10.91
C GLU A 158 17.06 8.64 -12.32
N ASN A 159 15.92 9.21 -12.73
CA ASN A 159 15.77 9.80 -14.06
C ASN A 159 16.01 11.33 -14.08
N VAL A 160 16.05 11.99 -12.92
CA VAL A 160 16.31 13.43 -12.83
C VAL A 160 17.81 13.70 -12.94
N ARG A 161 18.22 14.61 -13.84
CA ARG A 161 19.64 14.93 -14.06
C ARG A 161 20.27 15.64 -12.85
N ASN A 162 19.55 16.58 -12.24
CA ASN A 162 20.06 17.45 -11.18
C ASN A 162 19.31 17.22 -9.85
N VAL A 163 19.44 16.02 -9.29
CA VAL A 163 18.74 15.62 -8.05
C VAL A 163 19.05 16.56 -6.89
N ASP A 164 20.28 17.08 -6.79
CA ASP A 164 20.70 17.98 -5.70
C ASP A 164 20.02 19.34 -5.72
N ASP A 165 19.43 19.75 -6.86
CA ASP A 165 18.66 20.99 -7.00
C ASP A 165 17.15 20.76 -6.99
N LEU A 166 16.71 19.49 -6.96
CA LEU A 166 15.29 19.13 -6.96
C LEU A 166 14.61 19.58 -5.66
N ILE A 167 13.55 20.37 -5.79
CA ILE A 167 12.76 20.87 -4.66
C ILE A 167 11.60 19.91 -4.38
N TRP A 168 11.44 19.52 -3.12
CA TRP A 168 10.34 18.69 -2.65
C TRP A 168 9.44 19.48 -1.71
N ASN A 169 8.17 19.63 -2.09
CA ASN A 169 7.13 20.20 -1.25
C ASN A 169 6.27 19.09 -0.68
N PHE A 170 6.18 19.02 0.64
CA PHE A 170 5.35 18.05 1.34
C PHE A 170 4.18 18.73 2.02
N SER A 171 2.98 18.29 1.66
CA SER A 171 1.81 18.59 2.47
C SER A 171 1.80 17.75 3.73
N TYR A 172 1.39 18.33 4.86
CA TYR A 172 1.14 17.60 6.10
C TYR A 172 -0.20 17.98 6.71
N TYR A 173 -0.80 17.03 7.45
CA TYR A 173 -2.04 17.25 8.19
C TYR A 173 -1.83 17.22 9.70
N ARG A 174 -0.93 16.34 10.18
CA ARG A 174 -0.54 16.20 11.58
C ARG A 174 0.98 16.26 11.71
N ASP A 175 1.47 16.59 12.90
CA ASP A 175 2.92 16.64 13.17
C ASP A 175 3.60 15.27 12.97
N ASN A 176 2.85 14.17 13.15
CA ASN A 176 3.34 12.83 12.86
C ASN A 176 3.69 12.63 11.37
N ASP A 177 3.08 13.37 10.45
CA ASP A 177 3.41 13.31 9.03
C ASP A 177 4.82 13.87 8.76
N ILE A 178 5.28 14.83 9.57
CA ILE A 178 6.66 15.36 9.50
C ILE A 178 7.67 14.27 9.81
N ILE A 179 7.35 13.33 10.71
CA ILE A 179 8.22 12.18 11.01
C ILE A 179 8.33 11.27 9.78
N ASN A 180 7.22 11.01 9.09
CA ASN A 180 7.21 10.21 7.86
C ASN A 180 8.00 10.89 6.74
N ILE A 181 7.87 12.22 6.58
CA ILE A 181 8.64 13.03 5.62
C ILE A 181 10.15 12.91 5.89
N ARG A 182 10.57 13.04 7.15
CA ARG A 182 11.99 12.88 7.52
C ARG A 182 12.51 11.48 7.24
N ARG A 183 11.71 10.45 7.54
CA ARG A 183 12.06 9.05 7.24
C ARG A 183 12.24 8.85 5.73
N PHE A 184 11.30 9.37 4.95
CA PHE A 184 11.30 9.32 3.49
C PHE A 184 12.55 9.99 2.90
N CYS A 185 12.85 11.21 3.31
CA CYS A 185 13.98 11.94 2.77
C CYS A 185 15.32 11.28 3.08
N ARG A 186 15.49 10.74 4.30
CA ARG A 186 16.69 9.98 4.66
C ARG A 186 16.86 8.73 3.80
N HIS A 187 15.77 8.06 3.44
CA HIS A 187 15.83 6.85 2.64
C HIS A 187 16.18 7.13 1.18
N LEU A 188 15.80 8.29 0.65
CA LEU A 188 16.16 8.73 -0.71
C LEU A 188 17.37 9.68 -0.76
N ASN A 189 18.08 9.87 0.35
CA ASN A 189 19.21 10.80 0.48
C ASN A 189 18.90 12.25 0.05
N ILE A 190 17.66 12.71 0.26
CA ILE A 190 17.26 14.09 -0.09
C ILE A 190 17.82 15.06 0.96
N PRO A 191 18.65 16.05 0.56
CA PRO A 191 19.24 17.02 1.48
C PRO A 191 18.18 17.79 2.26
N GLN A 192 18.15 17.59 3.58
CA GLN A 192 17.21 18.31 4.46
C GLN A 192 17.65 19.76 4.61
N GLY A 193 16.76 20.71 4.27
CA GLY A 193 17.03 22.14 4.32
C GLY A 193 16.54 22.85 3.07
N LYS A 194 17.47 23.22 2.18
CA LYS A 194 17.17 24.01 0.96
C LYS A 194 16.15 23.35 0.04
N ASN A 195 16.19 22.02 -0.05
CA ASN A 195 15.44 21.23 -1.02
C ASN A 195 14.11 20.72 -0.50
N VAL A 196 13.79 20.94 0.78
CA VAL A 196 12.58 20.39 1.39
C VAL A 196 11.74 21.49 2.01
N ARG A 197 10.51 21.59 1.54
CA ARG A 197 9.51 22.56 1.99
C ARG A 197 8.30 21.81 2.53
N HIS A 198 7.69 22.37 3.57
CA HIS A 198 6.54 21.80 4.24
C HIS A 198 5.42 22.83 4.24
N PHE A 199 4.18 22.40 3.98
CA PHE A 199 3.01 23.25 4.07
C PHE A 199 1.83 22.47 4.63
N LYS A 200 0.95 23.11 5.40
CA LYS A 200 -0.24 22.39 5.87
C LYS A 200 -1.20 22.22 4.71
N MET A 201 -1.90 21.08 4.72
CA MET A 201 -2.97 20.82 3.76
C MET A 201 -4.08 21.89 3.84
N SER A 202 -4.30 22.50 5.01
CA SER A 202 -5.24 23.61 5.20
C SER A 202 -4.87 24.89 4.45
N ASP A 203 -3.59 25.05 4.09
CA ASP A 203 -3.05 26.30 3.55
C ASP A 203 -3.13 26.33 2.01
N ILE A 204 -3.44 25.18 1.40
CA ILE A 204 -3.86 25.12 0.01
C ILE A 204 -5.21 25.82 -0.07
N LYS A 205 -5.19 27.08 -0.52
CA LYS A 205 -6.40 27.88 -0.70
C LYS A 205 -7.37 27.14 -1.62
N ARG A 206 -8.62 27.08 -1.16
CA ARG A 206 -9.83 26.72 -1.93
C ARG A 206 -10.14 27.78 -2.96
#